data_AF-A0A7V0XGV5-F1
#
_entry.id   AF-A0A7V0XGV5-F1
#
_cell.length_a   1.000
_cell.length_b   1.000
_cell.length_c   1.000
_cell.angle_alpha   90.00
_cell.angle_beta   90.00
_cell.angle_gamma   90.00
#
_symmetry.space_group_name_H-M   'P 1'
#
loop_
_entity.id
_entity.type
_entity.pdbx_description
1 polymer ?
#
loop_
_entity_poly.entity_id
_entity_poly.type
_entity_poly.pdbx_seq_one_letter_code
_entity_poly.pdbx_strand_id
1 'polypeptide(L)'
;MDYDSAAIVTERIQKTTSRELLTAFLRLLEVVGNYKDIEEISYLSMSDDYVVRTNLIRTIGNVAPDMHIELLSDALADSANWVVLNSAIALAKSGHSYILMDLVNKGHPRGKIFEQVIAEYAV
;
A
#
# COMPACT_ATOMS: atom_id res chain seq x y z
N MET A 1 -3.25 -4.52 21.56
CA MET A 1 -3.22 -3.47 20.50
C MET A 1 -3.95 -2.28 21.09
N ASP A 2 -3.38 -1.09 21.01
CA ASP A 2 -3.98 0.14 21.55
C ASP A 2 -4.92 0.73 20.50
N TYR A 3 -6.16 0.24 20.50
CA TYR A 3 -7.19 0.62 19.51
C TYR A 3 -7.60 2.10 19.63
N ASP A 4 -7.45 2.70 20.81
CA ASP A 4 -7.75 4.12 21.02
C ASP A 4 -6.76 5.01 20.26
N SER A 5 -5.48 4.60 20.23
CA SER A 5 -4.44 5.31 19.47
C SER A 5 -4.68 5.28 17.96
N ALA A 6 -5.11 4.15 17.39
CA ALA A 6 -5.35 4.05 15.94
C ALA A 6 -6.55 4.92 15.49
N ALA A 7 -7.64 4.91 16.26
CA ALA A 7 -8.83 5.72 15.98
C ALA A 7 -8.53 7.23 16.01
N ILE A 8 -7.69 7.69 16.96
CA ILE A 8 -7.24 9.07 16.98
C ILE A 8 -6.44 9.41 15.72
N VAL A 9 -5.61 8.49 15.23
CA VAL A 9 -4.79 8.72 14.03
C VAL A 9 -5.67 8.81 12.77
N THR A 10 -6.65 7.94 12.59
CA THR A 10 -7.57 8.00 11.44
C THR A 10 -8.41 9.28 11.46
N GLU A 11 -8.87 9.72 12.64
CA GLU A 11 -9.57 11.01 12.80
C GLU A 11 -8.69 12.20 12.38
N ARG A 12 -7.38 12.18 12.72
CA ARG A 12 -6.45 13.26 12.36
C ARG A 12 -6.12 13.25 10.87
N ILE A 13 -6.04 12.09 10.23
CA ILE A 13 -5.87 11.94 8.78
C ILE A 13 -7.01 12.65 8.03
N GLN A 14 -8.25 12.47 8.47
CA GLN A 14 -9.42 13.10 7.84
C GLN A 14 -9.45 14.63 7.94
N LYS A 15 -8.73 15.19 8.92
CA LYS A 15 -8.74 16.63 9.24
C LYS A 15 -7.52 17.38 8.69
N THR A 16 -6.62 16.72 7.97
CA THR A 16 -5.40 17.32 7.47
C THR A 16 -5.19 17.08 5.98
N THR A 17 -4.53 18.04 5.34
CA THR A 17 -4.06 17.94 3.95
C THR A 17 -2.54 18.05 3.86
N SER A 18 -1.83 18.23 4.99
CA SER A 18 -0.37 18.28 5.01
C SER A 18 0.21 16.91 4.67
N ARG A 19 1.02 16.86 3.61
CA ARG A 19 1.78 15.66 3.19
C ARG A 19 2.61 15.09 4.34
N GLU A 20 3.26 15.94 5.11
CA GLU A 20 4.16 15.56 6.20
C GLU A 20 3.38 14.89 7.32
N LEU A 21 2.25 15.47 7.73
CA LEU A 21 1.38 14.90 8.75
C LEU A 21 0.74 13.59 8.28
N LEU A 22 0.23 13.54 7.05
CA LEU A 22 -0.30 12.30 6.46
C LEU A 22 0.76 11.20 6.44
N THR A 23 1.99 11.52 6.03
CA THR A 23 3.11 10.56 6.02
C THR A 23 3.43 10.05 7.42
N ALA A 24 3.45 10.94 8.42
CA ALA A 24 3.72 10.56 9.80
C ALA A 24 2.61 9.66 10.37
N PHE A 25 1.34 9.99 10.11
CA PHE A 25 0.19 9.21 10.56
C PHE A 25 0.11 7.83 9.90
N LEU A 26 0.37 7.74 8.59
CA LEU A 26 0.46 6.47 7.88
C LEU A 26 1.52 5.55 8.49
N ARG A 27 2.72 6.08 8.76
CA ARG A 27 3.78 5.34 9.46
C ARG A 27 3.39 4.90 10.86
N LEU A 28 2.65 5.73 11.58
CA LEU A 28 2.17 5.39 12.92
C LEU A 28 1.15 4.24 12.86
N LEU A 29 0.26 4.22 11.85
CA LEU A 29 -0.69 3.13 11.64
C LEU A 29 -0.02 1.78 11.34
N GLU A 30 1.22 1.75 10.84
CA GLU A 30 1.99 0.50 10.72
C GLU A 30 2.33 -0.13 12.07
N VAL A 31 2.33 0.67 13.14
CA VAL A 31 2.66 0.23 14.50
C VAL A 31 1.40 -0.04 15.32
N VAL A 32 0.38 0.82 15.18
CA VAL A 32 -0.81 0.78 16.06
C VAL A 32 -2.08 0.34 15.34
N GLY A 33 -2.11 0.38 14.02
CA GLY A 33 -3.30 0.15 13.21
C GLY A 33 -3.59 -1.32 12.94
N ASN A 34 -4.79 -1.56 12.45
CA ASN A 34 -5.28 -2.85 11.97
C ASN A 34 -6.06 -2.67 10.65
N TYR A 35 -6.58 -3.77 10.09
CA TYR A 35 -7.25 -3.75 8.79
C TYR A 35 -8.44 -2.78 8.69
N LYS A 36 -9.19 -2.53 9.78
CA LYS A 36 -10.33 -1.59 9.76
C LYS A 36 -9.86 -0.14 9.64
N ASP A 37 -8.77 0.20 10.33
CA ASP A 37 -8.19 1.54 10.27
C ASP A 37 -7.68 1.84 8.85
N ILE A 38 -7.15 0.82 8.18
CA ILE A 38 -6.72 0.90 6.78
C ILE A 38 -7.90 1.11 5.83
N GLU A 39 -9.02 0.42 6.05
CA GLU A 39 -10.25 0.59 5.27
C GLU A 39 -10.74 2.04 5.34
N GLU A 40 -10.72 2.65 6.53
CA GLU A 40 -11.13 4.06 6.75
C GLU A 40 -10.29 5.08 5.99
N ILE A 41 -9.01 4.80 5.75
CA ILE A 41 -8.07 5.73 5.09
C ILE A 41 -7.81 5.37 3.62
N SER A 42 -8.46 4.34 3.10
CA SER A 42 -8.29 3.84 1.72
C SER A 42 -8.53 4.91 0.66
N TYR A 43 -9.35 5.93 0.96
CA TYR A 43 -9.61 7.09 0.08
C TYR A 43 -8.33 7.86 -0.28
N LEU A 44 -7.26 7.78 0.51
CA LEU A 44 -5.97 8.41 0.21
C LEU A 44 -5.28 7.81 -1.04
N SER A 45 -5.76 6.66 -1.54
CA SER A 45 -5.35 6.08 -2.83
C SER A 45 -5.66 7.00 -4.00
N MET A 46 -6.65 7.90 -3.84
CA MET A 46 -7.04 8.89 -4.84
C MET A 46 -6.35 10.25 -4.65
N SER A 47 -5.37 10.35 -3.74
CA SER A 47 -4.62 11.60 -3.55
C SER A 47 -3.82 11.96 -4.80
N ASP A 48 -3.85 13.23 -5.20
CA ASP A 48 -2.98 13.75 -6.28
C ASP A 48 -1.48 13.63 -5.93
N ASP A 49 -1.17 13.49 -4.65
CA ASP A 49 0.19 13.41 -4.14
C ASP A 49 0.71 11.96 -4.12
N TYR A 50 1.64 11.66 -5.04
CA TYR A 50 2.21 10.32 -5.11
C TYR A 50 2.94 9.89 -3.83
N VAL A 51 3.43 10.83 -3.01
CA VAL A 51 4.09 10.51 -1.72
C VAL A 51 3.07 9.99 -0.72
N VAL A 52 1.87 10.57 -0.71
CA VAL A 52 0.76 10.09 0.14
C VAL A 52 0.32 8.71 -0.33
N ARG A 53 0.07 8.52 -1.64
CA ARG A 53 -0.29 7.21 -2.20
C ARG A 53 0.76 6.14 -1.90
N THR A 54 2.04 6.48 -2.06
CA THR A 54 3.17 5.57 -1.78
C THR A 54 3.16 5.10 -0.33
N ASN A 55 2.98 6.03 0.62
CA ASN A 55 2.93 5.68 2.04
C ASN A 55 1.67 4.89 2.39
N LEU A 56 0.52 5.19 1.79
CA LEU A 56 -0.71 4.41 1.99
C LEU A 56 -0.48 2.96 1.56
N ILE A 57 -0.02 2.72 0.33
CA ILE A 57 0.20 1.36 -0.19
C ILE A 57 1.23 0.59 0.65
N ARG A 58 2.31 1.25 1.08
CA ARG A 58 3.27 0.65 2.01
C ARG A 58 2.64 0.28 3.36
N THR A 59 1.80 1.15 3.90
CA THR A 59 1.08 0.91 5.17
C THR A 59 0.14 -0.28 5.03
N ILE A 60 -0.65 -0.34 3.95
CA ILE A 60 -1.53 -1.48 3.64
C ILE A 60 -0.72 -2.78 3.61
N GLY A 61 0.40 -2.78 2.89
CA GLY A 61 1.27 -3.95 2.76
C GLY A 61 1.84 -4.45 4.09
N ASN A 62 2.05 -3.56 5.05
CA ASN A 62 2.60 -3.89 6.36
C ASN A 62 1.54 -4.30 7.39
N VAL A 63 0.32 -3.78 7.28
CA VAL A 63 -0.74 -3.94 8.30
C VAL A 63 -1.74 -5.03 7.93
N ALA A 64 -2.24 -5.02 6.69
CA ALA A 64 -3.35 -5.87 6.29
C ALA A 64 -3.35 -6.14 4.77
N PRO A 65 -2.26 -6.71 4.21
CA PRO A 65 -2.15 -6.94 2.77
C PRO A 65 -3.27 -7.84 2.23
N ASP A 66 -3.60 -8.92 2.96
CA ASP A 66 -4.58 -9.92 2.53
C ASP A 66 -6.02 -9.38 2.49
N MET A 67 -6.31 -8.34 3.28
CA MET A 67 -7.63 -7.72 3.31
C MET A 67 -7.81 -6.66 2.21
N HIS A 68 -6.73 -6.30 1.50
CA HIS A 68 -6.71 -5.19 0.53
C HIS A 68 -6.04 -5.57 -0.80
N ILE A 69 -6.14 -6.84 -1.19
CA ILE A 69 -5.51 -7.36 -2.43
C ILE A 69 -5.98 -6.61 -3.68
N GLU A 70 -7.27 -6.25 -3.77
CA GLU A 70 -7.81 -5.49 -4.90
C GLU A 70 -7.14 -4.12 -5.02
N LEU A 71 -7.06 -3.37 -3.92
CA LEU A 71 -6.44 -2.04 -3.92
C LEU A 71 -4.93 -2.12 -4.20
N LEU A 72 -4.25 -3.15 -3.69
CA LEU A 72 -2.85 -3.41 -4.05
C LEU A 72 -2.72 -3.70 -5.56
N SER A 73 -3.58 -4.56 -6.10
CA SER A 73 -3.57 -4.91 -7.54
C SER A 73 -3.80 -3.68 -8.43
N ASP A 74 -4.76 -2.82 -8.08
CA ASP A 74 -5.04 -1.58 -8.80
C ASP A 74 -3.84 -0.62 -8.76
N ALA A 75 -3.14 -0.55 -7.63
CA ALA A 75 -1.95 0.29 -7.46
C ALA A 75 -0.77 -0.11 -8.37
N LEU A 76 -0.77 -1.30 -9.00
CA LEU A 76 0.23 -1.69 -10.00
C LEU A 76 0.10 -0.88 -11.31
N ALA A 77 -1.07 -0.27 -11.54
CA ALA A 77 -1.33 0.63 -12.65
C ALA A 77 -0.99 2.11 -12.36
N ASP A 78 -0.55 2.44 -11.14
CA ASP A 78 -0.23 3.83 -10.76
C ASP A 78 0.85 4.44 -11.68
N SER A 79 0.78 5.76 -11.88
CA SER A 79 1.76 6.49 -12.68
C SER A 79 3.11 6.61 -12.00
N ALA A 80 3.14 6.63 -10.67
CA ALA A 80 4.35 6.75 -9.87
C ALA A 80 4.99 5.39 -9.58
N ASN A 81 6.24 5.21 -10.01
CA ASN A 81 6.97 3.95 -9.82
C ASN A 81 7.09 3.51 -8.36
N TRP A 82 7.15 4.45 -7.41
CA TRP A 82 7.22 4.13 -5.98
C TRP A 82 5.93 3.50 -5.44
N VAL A 83 4.76 3.90 -5.96
CA VAL A 83 3.48 3.29 -5.60
C VAL A 83 3.44 1.85 -6.11
N VAL A 84 3.78 1.68 -7.40
CA VAL A 84 3.82 0.36 -8.06
C VAL A 84 4.79 -0.59 -7.35
N LEU A 85 5.99 -0.12 -7.01
CA LEU A 85 6.99 -0.94 -6.34
C LEU A 85 6.53 -1.40 -4.94
N ASN A 86 5.95 -0.51 -4.13
CA ASN A 86 5.44 -0.89 -2.81
C ASN A 86 4.27 -1.88 -2.92
N SER A 87 3.37 -1.69 -3.89
CA SER A 87 2.29 -2.65 -4.13
C SER A 87 2.84 -4.03 -4.52
N ALA A 88 3.76 -4.08 -5.48
CA ALA A 88 4.35 -5.33 -5.91
C ALA A 88 5.05 -6.05 -4.75
N ILE A 89 5.82 -5.33 -3.93
CA ILE A 89 6.48 -5.90 -2.75
C ILE A 89 5.44 -6.44 -1.76
N ALA A 90 4.38 -5.68 -1.49
CA ALA A 90 3.31 -6.11 -0.58
C ALA A 90 2.66 -7.41 -1.05
N LEU A 91 2.26 -7.48 -2.32
CA LEU A 91 1.67 -8.67 -2.93
C LEU A 91 2.62 -9.87 -2.90
N ALA A 92 3.91 -9.67 -3.19
CA ALA A 92 4.88 -10.75 -3.16
C ALA A 92 5.07 -11.31 -1.74
N LYS A 93 5.28 -10.42 -0.75
CA LYS A 93 5.49 -10.81 0.66
C LYS A 93 4.28 -11.47 1.30
N SER A 94 3.07 -11.18 0.82
CA SER A 94 1.84 -11.78 1.32
C SER A 94 1.44 -13.06 0.58
N GLY A 95 2.29 -13.60 -0.31
CA GLY A 95 2.00 -14.83 -1.05
C GLY A 95 1.10 -14.66 -2.28
N HIS A 96 0.88 -13.41 -2.73
CA HIS A 96 0.06 -13.05 -3.89
C HIS A 96 0.89 -12.71 -5.13
N SER A 97 2.11 -13.26 -5.23
CA SER A 97 3.04 -13.06 -6.34
C SER A 97 2.50 -13.54 -7.70
N TYR A 98 1.49 -14.43 -7.71
CA TYR A 98 0.83 -14.89 -8.93
C TYR A 98 0.18 -13.75 -9.73
N ILE A 99 -0.24 -12.66 -9.06
CA ILE A 99 -0.78 -11.46 -9.71
C ILE A 99 0.31 -10.77 -10.54
N LEU A 100 1.52 -10.67 -9.98
CA LEU A 100 2.67 -10.11 -10.67
C LEU A 100 3.10 -11.00 -11.84
N MET A 101 3.09 -12.32 -11.64
CA MET A 101 3.44 -13.29 -12.68
C MET A 101 2.47 -13.23 -13.87
N ASP A 102 1.17 -13.07 -13.62
CA ASP A 102 0.18 -12.87 -14.67
C ASP A 102 0.46 -11.61 -15.50
N LEU A 103 0.82 -10.49 -14.87
CA LEU A 103 1.20 -9.26 -15.56
C LEU A 103 2.49 -9.42 -16.39
N VAL A 104 3.48 -10.13 -15.86
CA VAL A 104 4.71 -10.47 -16.60
C VAL A 104 4.37 -11.28 -17.85
N ASN A 105 3.53 -12.31 -17.71
CA ASN A 105 3.11 -13.17 -18.82
C ASN A 105 2.32 -12.41 -19.89
N LYS A 106 1.57 -11.38 -19.50
CA LYS A 106 0.84 -10.48 -20.40
C LYS A 106 1.73 -9.43 -21.08
N GLY A 107 3.05 -9.43 -20.80
CA GLY A 107 3.99 -8.48 -21.37
C GLY A 107 3.82 -7.06 -20.82
N HIS A 108 3.40 -6.92 -19.56
CA HIS A 108 3.22 -5.62 -18.93
C HIS A 108 4.51 -4.78 -19.03
N PRO A 109 4.44 -3.46 -19.32
CA PRO A 109 5.63 -2.62 -19.51
C PRO A 109 6.61 -2.62 -18.33
N ARG A 110 6.09 -2.87 -17.12
CA ARG A 110 6.87 -2.98 -15.87
C ARG A 110 7.27 -4.42 -15.50
N GLY A 111 7.13 -5.37 -16.43
CA GLY A 111 7.37 -6.80 -16.17
C GLY A 111 8.74 -7.09 -15.56
N LYS A 112 9.80 -6.39 -15.98
CA LYS A 112 11.15 -6.55 -15.41
C LYS A 112 11.22 -6.22 -13.91
N ILE A 113 10.48 -5.19 -13.47
CA ILE A 113 10.38 -4.83 -12.06
C ILE A 113 9.64 -5.93 -11.29
N PHE A 114 8.55 -6.45 -11.86
CA PHE A 114 7.78 -7.52 -11.25
C PHE A 114 8.57 -8.83 -11.13
N GLU A 115 9.31 -9.22 -12.17
CA GLU A 115 10.22 -10.37 -12.11
C GLU A 115 11.23 -10.24 -10.98
N GLN A 116 11.84 -9.06 -10.82
CA GLN A 116 12.79 -8.80 -9.73
C GLN A 116 12.11 -8.89 -8.36
N VAL A 117 10.94 -8.27 -8.20
CA VAL A 117 10.19 -8.31 -6.93
C VAL A 117 9.77 -9.74 -6.57
N ILE A 118 9.31 -10.54 -7.53
CA ILE A 118 8.98 -11.95 -7.31
C ILE A 118 10.23 -12.70 -6.82
N ALA A 119 11.38 -12.51 -7.47
CA ALA A 119 12.62 -13.18 -7.11
C ALA A 119 13.14 -12.79 -5.71
N GLU A 120 12.91 -11.56 -5.27
CA GLU A 120 13.42 -11.04 -3.99
C GLU A 120 12.47 -11.26 -2.80
N TYR A 121 11.16 -11.24 -3.03
CA TYR A 121 10.17 -11.09 -1.95
C TYR A 121 9.05 -12.13 -1.92
N ALA A 122 8.91 -12.97 -2.95
CA ALA A 122 7.87 -13.99 -2.93
C ALA A 122 8.14 -15.02 -1.82
N VAL A 123 7.10 -15.32 -1.04
CA VAL A 123 7.09 -16.33 0.03
C VAL A 123 6.36 -17.59 -0.40
#